data_AF-A0A534CHC7-F1
#
_entry.id   AF-A0A534CHC7-F1
#
_cell.length_a   1.000
_cell.length_b   1.000
_cell.length_c   1.000
_cell.angle_alpha   90.00
_cell.angle_beta   90.00
_cell.angle_gamma   90.00
#
_symmetry.space_group_name_H-M   'P 1'
#
loop_
_entity.id
_entity.type
_entity.pdbx_description
1 polymer ?
#
loop_
_entity_poly.entity_id
_entity_poly.type
_entity_poly.pdbx_seq_one_letter_code
_entity_poly.pdbx_strand_id
1 'polypeptide(L)' 'MSSGRILAIAGVLLALATACGAFGAHALKAQLPPERLAVYETAVRHHFYHSLGLL' A
#
# COMPACT_ATOMS: atom_id res chain seq x y z
N MET A 1 8.64 21.23 7.70
CA MET A 1 7.99 20.20 8.55
C MET A 1 9.05 19.58 9.45
N SER A 2 8.74 19.24 10.69
CA SER A 2 9.70 18.51 11.55
C SER A 2 9.86 17.07 11.05
N SER A 3 11.08 16.53 11.12
CA SER A 3 11.39 15.16 10.71
C SER A 3 10.47 14.12 11.38
N GLY A 4 10.09 14.34 12.65
CA GLY A 4 9.17 13.43 13.35
C GLY A 4 7.77 13.37 12.75
N ARG A 5 7.27 14.48 12.18
CA ARG A 5 5.98 14.49 11.47
C ARG A 5 6.05 13.69 10.16
N ILE A 6 7.16 13.79 9.44
CA ILE A 6 7.37 13.05 8.19
C ILE A 6 7.41 11.55 8.46
N LEU A 7 8.19 11.12 9.47
CA LEU A 7 8.28 9.72 9.88
C LEU A 7 6.93 9.15 10.32
N ALA A 8 6.13 9.91 11.07
CA ALA A 8 4.79 9.49 11.47
C ALA A 8 3.86 9.28 10.26
N ILE A 9 3.88 10.22 9.29
CA ILE A 9 3.09 10.11 8.06
C ILE A 9 3.55 8.90 7.24
N ALA A 10 4.85 8.74 7.03
CA ALA A 10 5.42 7.62 6.29
C ALA A 10 5.05 6.26 6.93
N GLY A 11 5.11 6.17 8.26
CA GLY A 11 4.71 4.98 9.01
C GLY A 11 3.23 4.63 8.87
N VAL A 12 2.34 5.64 8.93
CA VAL A 12 0.89 5.42 8.70
C VAL A 12 0.63 4.96 7.27
N LEU A 13 1.26 5.60 6.27
CA LEU A 13 1.08 5.22 4.87
C LEU A 13 1.62 3.81 4.59
N LEU A 14 2.75 3.43 5.20
CA LEU A 14 3.27 2.05 5.15
C LEU A 14 2.26 1.05 5.74
N ALA A 15 1.71 1.33 6.91
CA ALA A 15 0.72 0.46 7.54
C ALA A 15 -0.53 0.28 6.66
N LEU A 16 -1.00 1.36 6.03
CA LEU A 16 -2.11 1.31 5.07
C LEU A 16 -1.77 0.51 3.82
N ALA A 17 -0.57 0.70 3.25
CA ALA A 17 -0.12 -0.06 2.09
C ALA A 17 -0.04 -1.57 2.41
N THR A 18 0.46 -1.94 3.59
CA THR A 18 0.48 -3.34 4.07
C THR A 18 -0.93 -3.91 4.25
N ALA A 19 -1.84 -3.15 4.88
CA ALA A 19 -3.22 -3.57 5.07
C ALA A 19 -3.95 -3.80 3.73
N CYS A 20 -3.76 -2.89 2.77
CA CYS A 20 -4.28 -3.07 1.41
C CYS A 20 -3.67 -4.30 0.73
N GLY A 21 -2.36 -4.52 0.83
CA GLY A 21 -1.73 -5.73 0.29
C GLY A 21 -2.34 -7.02 0.84
N ALA A 22 -2.55 -7.08 2.15
CA ALA A 22 -3.22 -8.22 2.80
C ALA A 22 -4.66 -8.39 2.33
N PHE A 23 -5.42 -7.30 2.21
CA PHE A 23 -6.80 -7.32 1.69
C PHE A 23 -6.86 -7.86 0.25
N GLY A 24 -5.93 -7.43 -0.61
CA GLY A 24 -5.78 -7.95 -1.97
C GLY A 24 -5.59 -9.47 -2.00
N ALA A 25 -4.63 -9.97 -1.22
CA ALA A 25 -4.26 -11.38 -1.19
C ALA A 25 -5.35 -12.30 -0.60
N HIS A 26 -6.06 -11.85 0.43
CA HIS A 26 -7.00 -12.70 1.19
C HIS A 26 -8.45 -12.52 0.74
N ALA A 27 -8.91 -11.28 0.52
CA ALA A 27 -10.32 -11.00 0.26
C ALA A 27 -10.60 -10.78 -1.23
N LEU A 28 -9.69 -10.11 -1.95
CA LEU A 28 -9.97 -9.61 -3.30
C LEU A 28 -9.61 -10.61 -4.41
N LYS A 29 -8.61 -11.47 -4.17
CA LYS A 29 -8.12 -12.45 -5.14
C LYS A 29 -9.21 -13.36 -5.73
N ALA A 30 -10.20 -13.75 -4.92
CA ALA A 30 -11.31 -14.60 -5.36
C ALA A 30 -12.48 -13.81 -6.00
N GLN A 31 -12.47 -12.48 -5.88
CA GLN A 31 -13.59 -11.62 -6.31
C GLN A 31 -13.29 -10.85 -7.59
N LEU A 32 -12.02 -10.64 -7.94
CA LEU A 32 -11.62 -9.89 -9.12
C LEU A 32 -11.05 -10.78 -10.23
N PRO A 33 -11.30 -10.43 -11.51
CA PRO A 33 -10.58 -11.04 -12.61
C PRO A 33 -9.08 -10.73 -12.53
N PRO A 34 -8.20 -11.61 -13.05
CA PRO A 34 -6.75 -11.47 -12.92
C PRO A 34 -6.19 -10.11 -13.35
N GLU A 35 -6.73 -9.53 -14.42
CA GLU A 35 -6.31 -8.22 -14.93
C GLU A 35 -6.54 -7.09 -13.91
N ARG A 36 -7.70 -7.09 -13.24
CA ARG A 36 -8.02 -6.09 -12.22
C ARG A 36 -7.22 -6.32 -10.93
N LEU A 37 -6.95 -7.59 -10.59
CA LEU A 37 -6.08 -7.91 -9.47
C LEU A 37 -4.64 -7.44 -9.71
N ALA A 38 -4.12 -7.59 -10.93
CA ALA A 38 -2.79 -7.10 -11.29
C ALA A 38 -2.68 -5.56 -11.22
N VAL A 39 -3.74 -4.84 -11.63
CA VAL A 39 -3.82 -3.38 -11.47
C VAL A 39 -3.85 -3.00 -9.99
N TYR A 40 -4.64 -3.71 -9.17
CA TYR A 40 -4.69 -3.50 -7.72
C TYR A 40 -3.32 -3.70 -7.06
N GLU A 41 -2.64 -4.81 -7.33
CA GLU A 41 -1.30 -5.10 -6.82
C GLU A 41 -0.29 -4.03 -7.23
N THR A 42 -0.37 -3.57 -8.47
CA THR A 42 0.48 -2.48 -8.97
C THR A 42 0.23 -1.19 -8.20
N ALA A 43 -1.03 -0.81 -7.93
CA ALA A 43 -1.36 0.38 -7.15
C ALA A 43 -0.86 0.27 -5.69
N VAL A 44 -1.05 -0.88 -5.03
CA VAL A 44 -0.55 -1.12 -3.68
C VAL A 44 0.97 -1.04 -3.62
N ARG A 45 1.68 -1.58 -4.62
CA ARG A 45 3.14 -1.51 -4.70
C ARG A 45 3.64 -0.07 -4.87
N HIS A 46 2.99 0.75 -5.69
CA HIS A 46 3.32 2.17 -5.79
C HIS A 46 3.07 2.90 -4.47
N HIS A 47 1.96 2.63 -3.79
CA HIS A 47 1.68 3.21 -2.47
C HIS A 47 2.77 2.84 -1.46
N PHE A 48 3.19 1.57 -1.43
CA PHE A 48 4.27 1.11 -0.57
C PHE A 48 5.59 1.83 -0.86
N TYR A 49 6.00 1.91 -2.14
CA TYR A 49 7.24 2.60 -2.53
C TYR A 49 7.21 4.10 -2.24
N HIS A 50 6.09 4.79 -2.50
CA HIS A 50 5.97 6.20 -2.13
C HIS A 50 6.03 6.42 -0.62
N SER A 51 5.47 5.49 0.17
CA SER A 51 5.54 5.55 1.63
C SER A 51 6.98 5.36 2.13
N LEU A 52 7.74 4.45 1.51
CA LEU A 52 9.17 4.30 1.77
C LEU A 52 9.99 5.52 1.35
N GLY A 53 9.63 6.16 0.24
CA GLY A 53 10.31 7.38 -0.23
C GLY A 53 10.13 8.59 0.68
N LEU A 54 9.19 8.53 1.64
CA LEU A 54 9.00 9.55 2.67
C LEU A 54 9.83 9.29 3.94
N LEU A 55 10.37 8.08 4.14
CA LEU A 55 11.26 7.75 5.27
C LEU A 55 12.66 8.31 5.04
#